data_AF-A0A072VNB9-F1
#
_entry.id   AF-A0A072VNB9-F1
#
_cell.length_a   1.000
_cell.length_b   1.000
_cell.length_c   1.000
_cell.angle_alpha   90.00
_cell.angle_beta   90.00
_cell.angle_gamma   90.00
#
_symmetry.space_group_name_H-M   'P 1'
#
loop_
_entity.id
_entity.type
_entity.pdbx_description
1 polymer ?
#
loop_
_entity_poly.entity_id
_entity_poly.type
_entity_poly.pdbx_seq_one_letter_code
_entity_poly.pdbx_strand_id
1 'polypeptide(L)'
;MALTQLNNTYSKTQLHSSSQLSFLSRTLPRHHHCTLAPLRRTQHARISCSVAPNQVQVPAVQTQDPKNKPDCYGVFCLTYDLKAEEETKSWKKLITIAVSGAAGMISNHLLFKLASGEVFGPNQPVALKLLGSERSLQALEGVAMELEDSLFPLLREVIISIDPYEVFQDADWALLIGAKPRGPGVERAALLDINGQIFAEQGKALNAVASRNVKVIVVGNPCNTNALICLKNAPNIPAKNFHALTRLDENRAKCQLALKAGVFYDKVSNMTIWGNHSTTQVPDFLNARIDGLPVKEVIKDHKWLEEEFTEKVQKRGGVLIQKWGRSSAASTSVSIVDAIRSLITPTPEGDWFSTGVSLYFLNNLVYLLDIELDDLSRKMASLFCNLSDINIFTNVRTRVHSRVLLVS
;
A
#
# COMPACT_ATOMS: atom_id res chain seq x y z
N MET A 1 8.01 24.35 50.55
CA MET A 1 7.61 23.26 51.47
C MET A 1 7.51 21.98 50.66
N ALA A 2 8.18 20.88 50.91
CA ALA A 2 9.37 20.57 51.69
C ALA A 2 10.06 19.39 50.96
N LEU A 3 11.38 19.49 50.81
CA LEU A 3 12.28 18.42 50.37
C LEU A 3 12.55 17.49 51.55
N THR A 4 12.72 16.19 51.30
CA THR A 4 13.68 15.36 52.06
C THR A 4 14.17 14.17 51.24
N GLN A 5 15.49 14.17 51.01
CA GLN A 5 16.34 13.04 50.63
C GLN A 5 16.85 12.30 51.87
N LEU A 6 17.62 11.22 51.62
CA LEU A 6 18.58 10.47 52.46
C LEU A 6 18.01 9.14 52.98
N ASN A 7 18.71 7.99 52.98
CA ASN A 7 20.12 7.71 52.68
C ASN A 7 20.35 6.20 52.44
N ASN A 8 21.50 5.87 51.84
CA ASN A 8 22.08 4.55 51.63
C ASN A 8 22.49 3.83 52.93
N THR A 9 22.49 2.50 52.91
CA THR A 9 23.52 1.68 53.57
C THR A 9 23.74 0.33 52.88
N TYR A 10 25.01 0.10 52.52
CA TYR A 10 25.60 -1.13 52.04
C TYR A 10 25.77 -2.16 53.17
N SER A 11 25.75 -3.46 52.84
CA SER A 11 26.65 -4.46 53.46
C SER A 11 26.90 -5.64 52.51
N LYS A 12 28.19 -5.92 52.32
CA LYS A 12 28.79 -7.06 51.61
C LYS A 12 28.89 -8.27 52.54
N THR A 13 28.80 -9.48 51.97
CA THR A 13 29.60 -10.63 52.42
C THR A 13 29.90 -11.55 51.23
N GLN A 14 31.14 -12.00 51.16
CA GLN A 14 31.75 -12.75 50.06
C GLN A 14 32.32 -14.09 50.58
N LEU A 15 32.37 -15.08 49.67
CA LEU A 15 33.36 -16.16 49.50
C LEU A 15 33.38 -17.39 50.44
N HIS A 16 33.25 -18.58 49.84
CA HIS A 16 34.30 -19.61 49.66
C HIS A 16 33.67 -20.85 48.95
N SER A 17 34.01 -21.18 47.70
CA SER A 17 35.12 -22.02 47.20
C SER A 17 35.13 -23.49 47.67
N SER A 18 34.87 -24.43 46.75
CA SER A 18 35.75 -25.60 46.56
C SER A 18 35.49 -26.29 45.21
N SER A 19 36.61 -26.50 44.52
CA SER A 19 36.84 -27.25 43.29
C SER A 19 37.04 -28.75 43.58
N GLN A 20 36.74 -29.64 42.63
CA GLN A 20 37.71 -30.67 42.16
C GLN A 20 37.24 -31.45 40.92
N LEU A 21 38.24 -31.84 40.12
CA LEU A 21 38.25 -32.50 38.81
C LEU A 21 38.29 -34.05 38.89
N SER A 22 37.84 -34.73 37.83
CA SER A 22 38.48 -35.88 37.11
C SER A 22 37.42 -36.62 36.27
N PHE A 23 37.46 -36.79 34.94
CA PHE A 23 38.37 -37.45 33.94
C PHE A 23 38.12 -38.96 33.67
N LEU A 24 37.97 -39.28 32.36
CA LEU A 24 38.17 -40.57 31.62
C LEU A 24 36.99 -41.59 31.64
N SER A 25 36.63 -42.36 30.60
CA SER A 25 37.06 -42.57 29.19
C SER A 25 36.08 -43.56 28.48
N ARG A 26 35.93 -43.43 27.14
CA ARG A 26 35.62 -44.43 26.06
C ARG A 26 34.65 -45.62 26.28
N THR A 27 33.70 -45.83 25.35
CA THR A 27 33.72 -46.89 24.29
C THR A 27 32.37 -47.02 23.51
N LEU A 28 32.48 -47.46 22.25
CA LEU A 28 31.46 -47.85 21.24
C LEU A 28 30.66 -49.13 21.62
N PRO A 29 29.48 -49.43 21.03
CA PRO A 29 29.43 -50.21 19.79
C PRO A 29 28.29 -49.90 18.79
N ARG A 30 28.46 -50.50 17.60
CA ARG A 30 27.64 -50.44 16.38
C ARG A 30 26.92 -51.79 16.19
N HIS A 31 25.87 -51.76 15.36
CA HIS A 31 25.16 -52.87 14.68
C HIS A 31 23.94 -53.50 15.39
N HIS A 32 22.76 -53.30 14.79
CA HIS A 32 22.03 -54.40 14.16
C HIS A 32 21.20 -53.91 12.97
N HIS A 33 21.33 -54.64 11.86
CA HIS A 33 20.52 -54.57 10.65
C HIS A 33 19.10 -55.10 10.91
N CYS A 34 18.08 -54.50 10.29
CA CYS A 34 16.89 -55.24 9.86
C CYS A 34 16.28 -54.61 8.61
N THR A 35 16.07 -55.45 7.60
CA THR A 35 15.61 -55.15 6.24
C THR A 35 14.09 -55.31 6.09
N LEU A 36 13.50 -54.30 5.44
CA LEU A 36 12.29 -54.23 4.59
C LEU A 36 11.18 -55.31 4.64
N ALA A 37 9.94 -54.84 4.74
CA ALA A 37 8.74 -55.44 4.12
C ALA A 37 8.00 -54.38 3.26
N PRO A 38 7.40 -54.74 2.10
CA PRO A 38 6.88 -53.78 1.14
C PRO A 38 5.43 -53.34 1.42
N LEU A 39 5.15 -52.05 1.18
CA LEU A 39 3.83 -51.44 1.22
C LEU A 39 2.92 -52.01 0.12
N ARG A 40 1.76 -52.54 0.52
CA ARG A 40 0.69 -52.99 -0.37
C ARG A 40 0.04 -51.79 -1.08
N ARG A 41 -0.08 -51.93 -2.39
CA ARG A 41 -0.86 -51.08 -3.31
C ARG A 41 -2.35 -51.31 -3.04
N THR A 42 -3.09 -50.29 -2.60
CA THR A 42 -4.57 -50.34 -2.52
C THR A 42 -5.21 -49.35 -3.48
N GLN A 43 -5.87 -49.96 -4.45
CA GLN A 43 -6.99 -49.58 -5.31
C GLN A 43 -7.61 -48.18 -5.18
N HIS A 44 -7.84 -47.59 -6.36
CA HIS A 44 -8.73 -46.47 -6.63
C HIS A 44 -10.10 -46.64 -5.96
N ALA A 45 -10.37 -45.84 -4.94
CA ALA A 45 -11.73 -45.60 -4.47
C ALA A 45 -12.29 -44.36 -5.19
N ARG A 46 -13.17 -44.59 -6.18
CA ARG A 46 -14.11 -43.57 -6.65
C ARG A 46 -15.10 -43.32 -5.52
N ILE A 47 -15.02 -42.14 -4.91
CA ILE A 47 -16.07 -41.65 -4.03
C ILE A 47 -17.05 -40.87 -4.91
N SER A 48 -18.19 -41.48 -5.23
CA SER A 48 -19.36 -40.76 -5.76
C SER A 48 -20.17 -40.27 -4.57
N CYS A 49 -20.25 -38.96 -4.38
CA CYS A 49 -21.26 -38.35 -3.51
C CYS A 49 -22.46 -37.98 -4.37
N SER A 50 -23.57 -38.69 -4.15
CA SER A 50 -24.90 -38.35 -4.64
C SER A 50 -25.38 -37.07 -3.97
N VAL A 51 -25.62 -36.02 -4.77
CA VAL A 51 -26.25 -34.78 -4.31
C VAL A 51 -27.77 -34.99 -4.40
N ALA A 52 -28.44 -35.03 -3.25
CA ALA A 52 -29.89 -34.87 -3.20
C ALA A 52 -30.26 -33.48 -3.76
N PRO A 53 -31.32 -33.33 -4.57
CA PRO A 53 -31.73 -32.02 -5.06
C PRO A 53 -32.32 -31.22 -3.91
N ASN A 54 -31.48 -30.48 -3.19
CA ASN A 54 -31.97 -29.35 -2.40
C ASN A 54 -32.47 -28.32 -3.41
N GLN A 55 -33.77 -28.07 -3.37
CA GLN A 55 -34.38 -26.91 -4.00
C GLN A 55 -33.70 -25.65 -3.46
N VAL A 56 -32.70 -25.15 -4.18
CA VAL A 56 -32.24 -23.78 -4.03
C VAL A 56 -33.34 -22.93 -4.64
N GLN A 57 -34.19 -22.38 -3.78
CA GLN A 57 -34.96 -21.20 -4.15
C GLN A 57 -33.94 -20.11 -4.50
N VAL A 58 -33.81 -19.85 -5.80
CA VAL A 58 -33.25 -18.60 -6.30
C VAL A 58 -34.08 -17.49 -5.64
N PRO A 59 -33.50 -16.56 -4.87
CA PRO A 59 -34.27 -15.42 -4.41
C PRO A 59 -34.79 -14.74 -5.66
N ALA A 60 -36.11 -14.63 -5.77
CA ALA A 60 -36.73 -13.85 -6.83
C ALA A 60 -36.05 -12.49 -6.86
N VAL A 61 -35.52 -12.11 -8.02
CA VAL A 61 -35.06 -10.74 -8.27
C VAL A 61 -36.29 -9.87 -8.06
N GLN A 62 -36.40 -9.31 -6.87
CA GLN A 62 -37.29 -8.19 -6.62
C GLN A 62 -36.76 -7.08 -7.52
N THR A 63 -37.54 -6.72 -8.53
CA THR A 63 -37.42 -5.44 -9.22
C THR A 63 -37.35 -4.35 -8.15
N GLN A 64 -36.14 -3.85 -7.89
CA GLN A 64 -35.91 -2.83 -6.90
C GLN A 64 -36.58 -1.53 -7.37
N ASP A 65 -37.38 -0.95 -6.49
CA ASP A 65 -37.87 0.42 -6.58
C ASP A 65 -36.68 1.40 -6.74
N PRO A 66 -36.84 2.55 -7.44
CA PRO A 66 -35.74 3.50 -7.68
C PRO A 66 -35.28 4.31 -6.45
N LYS A 67 -35.54 3.84 -5.22
CA LYS A 67 -35.49 4.63 -3.98
C LYS A 67 -34.38 4.29 -2.98
N ASN A 68 -33.42 3.44 -3.30
CA ASN A 68 -32.21 3.26 -2.48
C ASN A 68 -31.00 3.90 -3.14
N LYS A 69 -31.03 5.22 -3.33
CA LYS A 69 -29.77 5.96 -3.44
C LYS A 69 -29.19 6.04 -2.02
N PRO A 70 -27.88 5.82 -1.83
CA PRO A 70 -27.27 6.07 -0.54
C PRO A 70 -27.55 7.51 -0.14
N ASP A 71 -28.11 7.68 1.05
CA ASP A 71 -28.54 8.99 1.54
C ASP A 71 -27.32 9.91 1.58
N CYS A 72 -27.40 11.01 0.83
CA CYS A 72 -26.50 12.15 0.94
C CYS A 72 -26.43 12.64 2.40
N TYR A 73 -25.33 13.31 2.79
CA TYR A 73 -25.15 13.79 4.16
C TYR A 73 -25.39 15.31 4.26
N GLY A 74 -26.18 15.75 5.24
CA GLY A 74 -26.31 17.16 5.63
C GLY A 74 -26.61 18.12 4.46
N VAL A 75 -25.85 19.22 4.38
CA VAL A 75 -26.00 20.24 3.32
C VAL A 75 -25.81 19.68 1.90
N PHE A 76 -25.10 18.57 1.76
CA PHE A 76 -24.86 17.92 0.46
C PHE A 76 -26.10 17.22 -0.11
N CYS A 77 -27.19 17.13 0.66
CA CYS A 77 -28.49 16.70 0.14
C CYS A 77 -29.28 17.78 -0.57
N LEU A 78 -28.90 19.04 -0.39
CA LEU A 78 -29.64 20.15 -0.96
C LEU A 78 -29.33 20.24 -2.46
N THR A 79 -30.38 20.24 -3.27
CA THR A 79 -30.25 20.36 -4.72
C THR A 79 -29.67 21.72 -5.07
N TYR A 80 -28.44 21.71 -5.57
CA TYR A 80 -27.82 22.90 -6.15
C TYR A 80 -28.27 23.04 -7.60
N ASP A 81 -28.84 24.17 -7.98
CA ASP A 81 -29.17 24.45 -9.38
C ASP A 81 -27.89 24.81 -10.15
N LEU A 82 -27.21 23.79 -10.66
CA LEU A 82 -26.02 23.92 -11.51
C LEU A 82 -26.25 24.79 -12.75
N LYS A 83 -27.50 25.10 -13.13
CA LYS A 83 -27.79 25.95 -14.29
C LYS A 83 -27.72 27.45 -13.98
N ALA A 84 -27.75 27.83 -12.70
CA ALA A 84 -27.89 29.23 -12.29
C ALA A 84 -26.55 29.99 -12.18
N GLU A 85 -25.43 29.32 -11.96
CA GLU A 85 -24.13 29.97 -11.72
C GLU A 85 -23.14 29.80 -12.87
N GLU A 86 -22.63 30.92 -13.40
CA GLU A 86 -21.69 30.94 -14.53
C GLU A 86 -20.38 30.19 -14.26
N GLU A 87 -19.94 30.11 -13.01
CA GLU A 87 -18.70 29.43 -12.60
C GLU A 87 -18.71 27.93 -12.95
N THR A 88 -19.89 27.29 -12.92
CA THR A 88 -20.05 25.86 -13.19
C THR A 88 -19.94 25.50 -14.68
N LYS A 89 -20.04 26.47 -15.59
CA LYS A 89 -19.98 26.23 -17.05
C LYS A 89 -18.63 25.68 -17.50
N SER A 90 -17.56 25.98 -16.75
CA SER A 90 -16.20 25.51 -17.02
C SER A 90 -15.84 24.17 -16.36
N TRP A 91 -16.74 23.62 -15.55
CA TRP A 91 -16.47 22.41 -14.79
C TRP A 91 -16.51 21.16 -15.67
N LYS A 92 -15.61 20.23 -15.36
CA LYS A 92 -15.60 18.89 -15.94
C LYS A 92 -16.73 18.04 -15.35
N LYS A 93 -16.95 16.86 -15.94
CA LYS A 93 -17.88 15.86 -15.40
C LYS A 93 -17.49 15.47 -13.97
N LEU A 94 -18.45 15.43 -13.05
CA LEU A 94 -18.27 14.99 -11.66
C LEU A 94 -17.54 13.64 -11.58
N ILE A 95 -16.56 13.55 -10.67
CA ILE A 95 -15.82 12.31 -10.36
C ILE A 95 -16.26 11.79 -9.00
N THR A 96 -16.60 10.50 -8.91
CA THR A 96 -16.93 9.84 -7.65
C THR A 96 -15.71 9.17 -7.04
N ILE A 97 -15.39 9.53 -5.80
CA ILE A 97 -14.21 9.05 -5.08
C ILE A 97 -14.66 8.34 -3.81
N ALA A 98 -14.46 7.03 -3.75
CA ALA A 98 -14.66 6.24 -2.55
C ALA A 98 -13.39 6.21 -1.69
N VAL A 99 -13.54 6.36 -0.37
CA VAL A 99 -12.43 6.34 0.58
C VAL A 99 -12.74 5.39 1.73
N SER A 100 -11.97 4.31 1.88
CA SER A 100 -12.12 3.40 3.04
C SER A 100 -11.24 3.81 4.21
N GLY A 101 -11.69 3.55 5.44
CA GLY A 101 -11.02 4.08 6.63
C GLY A 101 -11.12 5.61 6.69
N ALA A 102 -12.24 6.16 6.23
CA ALA A 102 -12.43 7.60 6.06
C ALA A 102 -12.40 8.40 7.38
N ALA A 103 -12.70 7.76 8.52
CA ALA A 103 -12.55 8.36 9.85
C ALA A 103 -11.09 8.32 10.40
N GLY A 104 -10.12 7.82 9.63
CA GLY A 104 -8.73 7.69 10.05
C GLY A 104 -7.91 8.97 9.87
N MET A 105 -6.77 9.08 10.58
CA MET A 105 -5.92 10.28 10.53
C MET A 105 -5.39 10.63 9.12
N ILE A 106 -5.09 9.64 8.27
CA ILE A 106 -4.64 9.90 6.89
C ILE A 106 -5.77 10.54 6.10
N SER A 107 -6.98 9.96 6.19
CA SER A 107 -8.19 10.45 5.55
C SER A 107 -8.54 11.87 6.01
N ASN A 108 -8.38 12.16 7.30
CA ASN A 108 -8.64 13.50 7.84
C ASN A 108 -7.77 14.61 7.25
N HIS A 109 -6.62 14.28 6.65
CA HIS A 109 -5.85 15.25 5.86
C HIS A 109 -6.19 15.17 4.37
N LEU A 110 -6.40 13.95 3.85
CA LEU A 110 -6.61 13.71 2.43
C LEU A 110 -7.94 14.27 1.92
N LEU A 111 -9.03 14.12 2.68
CA LEU A 111 -10.38 14.48 2.24
C LEU A 111 -10.49 15.98 1.92
N PHE A 112 -9.92 16.84 2.75
CA PHE A 112 -9.90 18.29 2.54
C PHE A 112 -9.03 18.68 1.33
N LYS A 113 -7.97 17.93 1.03
CA LYS A 113 -7.16 18.12 -0.19
C LYS A 113 -7.91 17.72 -1.46
N LEU A 114 -8.71 16.66 -1.38
CA LEU A 114 -9.59 16.25 -2.48
C LEU A 114 -10.68 17.31 -2.71
N ALA A 115 -11.34 17.75 -1.64
CA ALA A 115 -12.43 18.72 -1.68
C ALA A 115 -11.99 20.11 -2.16
N SER A 116 -10.76 20.54 -1.83
CA SER A 116 -10.22 21.84 -2.26
C SER A 116 -9.86 21.93 -3.75
N GLY A 117 -9.84 20.80 -4.46
CA GLY A 117 -9.37 20.73 -5.86
C GLY A 117 -7.85 20.64 -6.02
N GLU A 118 -7.07 20.53 -4.93
CA GLU A 118 -5.60 20.37 -4.97
C GLU A 118 -5.18 19.14 -5.81
N VAL A 119 -6.01 18.09 -5.79
CA VAL A 119 -5.69 16.81 -6.43
C VAL A 119 -6.06 16.79 -7.91
N PHE A 120 -7.31 17.10 -8.24
CA PHE A 120 -7.84 16.95 -9.61
C PHE A 120 -7.92 18.27 -10.41
N GLY A 121 -7.56 19.39 -9.78
CA GLY A 121 -7.57 20.72 -10.37
C GLY A 121 -8.80 21.54 -10.01
N PRO A 122 -8.75 22.86 -10.23
CA PRO A 122 -9.74 23.82 -9.76
C PRO A 122 -11.09 23.78 -10.50
N ASN A 123 -11.20 23.00 -11.58
CA ASN A 123 -12.41 22.87 -12.39
C ASN A 123 -12.97 21.44 -12.41
N GLN A 124 -12.55 20.60 -11.45
CA GLN A 124 -13.00 19.22 -11.35
C GLN A 124 -13.88 19.04 -10.11
N PRO A 125 -15.22 19.06 -10.24
CA PRO A 125 -16.10 18.75 -9.13
C PRO A 125 -15.94 17.28 -8.71
N VAL A 126 -16.10 17.01 -7.42
CA VAL A 126 -15.94 15.69 -6.80
C VAL A 126 -17.10 15.32 -5.88
N ALA A 127 -17.40 14.03 -5.83
CA ALA A 127 -18.29 13.40 -4.86
C ALA A 127 -17.45 12.48 -3.96
N LEU A 128 -17.57 12.60 -2.64
CA LEU A 128 -16.85 11.78 -1.67
C LEU A 128 -17.79 10.74 -1.06
N LYS A 129 -17.47 9.46 -1.27
CA LYS A 129 -18.18 8.34 -0.63
C LYS A 129 -17.28 7.72 0.42
N LEU A 130 -17.65 7.83 1.68
CA LEU A 130 -16.79 7.57 2.83
C LEU A 130 -17.19 6.26 3.50
N LEU A 131 -16.30 5.27 3.45
CA LEU A 131 -16.49 3.96 4.07
C LEU A 131 -15.82 3.93 5.44
N GLY A 132 -16.65 3.75 6.47
CA GLY A 132 -16.23 3.56 7.85
C GLY A 132 -16.25 2.11 8.31
N SER A 133 -16.44 1.95 9.62
CA SER A 133 -16.76 0.71 10.30
C SER A 133 -17.78 1.01 11.39
N GLU A 134 -18.48 0.00 11.90
CA GLU A 134 -19.42 0.18 13.02
C GLU A 134 -18.81 0.95 14.19
N ARG A 135 -17.53 0.69 14.48
CA ARG A 135 -16.79 1.31 15.60
C ARG A 135 -16.44 2.78 15.38
N SER A 136 -16.48 3.23 14.14
CA SER A 136 -16.01 4.57 13.74
C SER A 136 -17.10 5.40 13.09
N LEU A 137 -18.37 4.97 13.15
CA LEU A 137 -19.47 5.68 12.50
C LEU A 137 -19.63 7.11 13.04
N GLN A 138 -19.60 7.29 14.36
CA GLN A 138 -19.67 8.62 14.98
C GLN A 138 -18.48 9.52 14.58
N ALA A 139 -17.28 8.94 14.47
CA ALA A 139 -16.11 9.69 14.00
C ALA A 139 -16.25 10.05 12.50
N LEU A 140 -16.90 9.20 11.72
CA LEU A 140 -17.18 9.43 10.30
C LEU A 140 -18.20 10.56 10.09
N GLU A 141 -19.24 10.61 10.93
CA GLU A 141 -20.18 11.73 11.00
C GLU A 141 -19.45 13.04 11.32
N GLY A 142 -18.56 13.04 12.31
CA GLY A 142 -17.75 14.22 12.65
C GLY A 142 -16.90 14.71 11.47
N VAL A 143 -16.28 13.81 10.71
CA VAL A 143 -15.54 14.16 9.48
C VAL A 143 -16.46 14.76 8.42
N ALA A 144 -17.66 14.21 8.25
CA ALA A 144 -18.63 14.74 7.30
C ALA A 144 -19.10 16.15 7.69
N MET A 145 -19.36 16.40 8.98
CA MET A 145 -19.67 17.74 9.49
C MET A 145 -18.54 18.75 9.21
N GLU A 146 -17.27 18.37 9.43
CA GLU A 146 -16.15 19.27 9.10
C GLU A 146 -16.04 19.56 7.58
N LEU A 147 -16.44 18.60 6.73
CA LEU A 147 -16.50 18.83 5.28
C LEU A 147 -17.63 19.80 4.89
N GLU A 148 -18.78 19.75 5.57
CA GLU A 148 -19.86 20.73 5.40
C GLU A 148 -19.40 22.14 5.78
N ASP A 149 -18.80 22.28 6.96
CA ASP A 149 -18.32 23.56 7.51
C ASP A 149 -17.18 24.17 6.68
N SER A 150 -16.53 23.38 5.82
CA SER A 150 -15.42 23.83 4.97
C SER A 150 -15.87 24.57 3.70
N LEU A 151 -17.15 24.51 3.34
CA LEU A 151 -17.74 25.25 2.21
C LEU A 151 -16.98 25.10 0.86
N PHE A 152 -16.43 23.92 0.59
CA PHE A 152 -15.69 23.69 -0.65
C PHE A 152 -16.64 23.64 -1.86
N PRO A 153 -16.51 24.56 -2.84
CA PRO A 153 -17.45 24.62 -3.95
C PRO A 153 -17.38 23.39 -4.87
N LEU A 154 -16.20 22.77 -4.98
CA LEU A 154 -15.96 21.57 -5.78
C LEU A 154 -16.46 20.29 -5.11
N LEU A 155 -16.71 20.30 -3.80
CA LEU A 155 -17.26 19.15 -3.09
C LEU A 155 -18.79 19.16 -3.22
N ARG A 156 -19.31 18.29 -4.09
CA ARG A 156 -20.72 18.33 -4.51
C ARG A 156 -21.60 17.37 -3.75
N GLU A 157 -21.05 16.24 -3.37
CA GLU A 157 -21.77 15.19 -2.66
C GLU A 157 -20.85 14.58 -1.60
N VAL A 158 -21.39 14.33 -0.42
CA VAL A 158 -20.77 13.49 0.61
C VAL A 158 -21.77 12.43 1.01
N ILE A 159 -21.31 11.19 1.03
CA ILE A 159 -22.07 10.03 1.48
C ILE A 159 -21.22 9.29 2.50
N ILE A 160 -21.81 8.89 3.62
CA ILE A 160 -21.16 8.07 4.62
C ILE A 160 -21.92 6.74 4.77
N SER A 161 -21.20 5.62 4.83
CA SER A 161 -21.80 4.32 5.14
C SER A 161 -20.72 3.37 5.67
N ILE A 162 -21.17 2.24 6.21
CA ILE A 162 -20.32 1.11 6.61
C ILE A 162 -20.42 -0.06 5.63
N ASP A 163 -21.33 0.00 4.65
CA ASP A 163 -21.48 -0.99 3.60
C ASP A 163 -20.59 -0.65 2.38
N PRO A 164 -19.61 -1.49 2.03
CA PRO A 164 -18.78 -1.25 0.85
C PRO A 164 -19.57 -1.27 -0.47
N TYR A 165 -20.68 -1.99 -0.59
CA TYR A 165 -21.49 -2.03 -1.82
C TYR A 165 -22.22 -0.71 -2.05
N GLU A 166 -22.63 -0.01 -1.00
CA GLU A 166 -23.21 1.33 -1.12
C GLU A 166 -22.13 2.39 -1.43
N VAL A 167 -21.01 2.34 -0.69
CA VAL A 167 -19.94 3.34 -0.83
C VAL A 167 -19.23 3.23 -2.17
N PHE A 168 -19.03 2.02 -2.70
CA PHE A 168 -18.32 1.82 -3.96
C PHE A 168 -19.19 1.95 -5.21
N GLN A 169 -20.50 2.16 -5.05
CA GLN A 169 -21.42 2.35 -6.15
C GLN A 169 -20.93 3.49 -7.07
N ASP A 170 -20.74 3.18 -8.35
CA ASP A 170 -20.29 4.11 -9.40
C ASP A 170 -18.95 4.84 -9.11
N ALA A 171 -18.13 4.32 -8.20
CA ALA A 171 -16.84 4.95 -7.89
C ALA A 171 -15.90 4.96 -9.11
N ASP A 172 -15.34 6.12 -9.45
CA ASP A 172 -14.28 6.29 -10.46
C ASP A 172 -12.89 6.11 -9.84
N TRP A 173 -12.76 6.46 -8.56
CA TRP A 173 -11.57 6.23 -7.73
C TRP A 173 -11.95 5.52 -6.43
N ALA A 174 -11.12 4.57 -6.01
CA ALA A 174 -11.24 3.88 -4.74
C ALA A 174 -9.91 3.97 -3.97
N LEU A 175 -9.90 4.77 -2.90
CA LEU A 175 -8.74 5.01 -2.05
C LEU A 175 -8.87 4.12 -0.79
N LEU A 176 -8.24 2.94 -0.84
CA LEU A 176 -8.40 1.91 0.18
C LEU A 176 -7.35 2.07 1.29
N ILE A 177 -7.65 2.95 2.26
CA ILE A 177 -6.76 3.31 3.35
C ILE A 177 -7.01 2.45 4.60
N GLY A 178 -8.28 2.11 4.84
CA GLY A 178 -8.70 1.34 6.01
C GLY A 178 -8.12 -0.07 6.03
N ALA A 179 -7.31 -0.36 7.06
CA ALA A 179 -6.84 -1.70 7.39
C ALA A 179 -6.70 -1.82 8.90
N LYS A 180 -6.82 -3.04 9.44
CA LYS A 180 -6.58 -3.29 10.86
C LYS A 180 -5.11 -3.06 11.17
N PRO A 181 -4.75 -2.22 12.16
CA PRO A 181 -3.37 -2.05 12.56
C PRO A 181 -2.87 -3.31 13.27
N ARG A 182 -1.55 -3.53 13.24
CA ARG A 182 -0.93 -4.61 13.99
C ARG A 182 -0.99 -4.29 15.49
N GLY A 183 -1.85 -4.99 16.22
CA GLY A 183 -1.93 -4.89 17.68
C GLY A 183 -0.79 -5.63 18.40
N PRO A 184 -0.56 -5.34 19.70
CA PRO A 184 0.35 -6.11 20.53
C PRO A 184 0.01 -7.61 20.50
N GLY A 185 1.02 -8.47 20.32
CA GLY A 185 0.84 -9.93 20.30
C GLY A 185 0.22 -10.52 19.03
N VAL A 186 -0.10 -9.71 18.01
CA VAL A 186 -0.64 -10.21 16.74
C VAL A 186 0.51 -10.64 15.82
N GLU A 187 0.49 -11.92 15.43
CA GLU A 187 1.41 -12.50 14.46
C GLU A 187 1.21 -11.91 13.05
N ARG A 188 2.29 -11.85 12.26
CA ARG A 188 2.25 -11.28 10.91
C ARG A 188 1.27 -12.02 10.00
N ALA A 189 1.19 -13.35 10.12
CA ALA A 189 0.29 -14.19 9.33
C ALA A 189 -1.19 -13.89 9.66
N ALA A 190 -1.53 -13.69 10.93
CA ALA A 190 -2.89 -13.35 11.35
C ALA A 190 -3.30 -11.96 10.84
N LEU A 191 -2.38 -10.99 10.83
CA LEU A 191 -2.65 -9.67 10.25
C LEU A 191 -2.91 -9.74 8.74
N LEU A 192 -2.13 -10.56 8.03
CA LEU A 192 -2.31 -10.82 6.59
C LEU A 192 -3.69 -11.42 6.29
N ASP A 193 -4.13 -12.39 7.09
CA ASP A 193 -5.44 -13.03 6.91
C ASP A 193 -6.59 -12.05 7.17
N ILE A 194 -6.55 -11.34 8.31
CA ILE A 194 -7.61 -10.37 8.66
C ILE A 194 -7.74 -9.26 7.61
N ASN A 195 -6.62 -8.63 7.22
CA ASN A 195 -6.68 -7.58 6.20
C ASN A 195 -6.97 -8.18 4.82
N GLY A 196 -6.49 -9.38 4.52
CA GLY A 196 -6.83 -10.10 3.30
C GLY A 196 -8.34 -10.28 3.12
N GLN A 197 -9.07 -10.66 4.17
CA GLN A 197 -10.53 -10.79 4.14
C GLN A 197 -11.23 -9.44 3.88
N ILE A 198 -10.77 -8.35 4.51
CA ILE A 198 -11.29 -7.00 4.28
C ILE A 198 -11.14 -6.62 2.81
N PHE A 199 -9.94 -6.80 2.25
CA PHE A 199 -9.64 -6.42 0.86
C PHE A 199 -10.26 -7.37 -0.17
N ALA A 200 -10.50 -8.63 0.18
CA ALA A 200 -11.28 -9.56 -0.64
C ALA A 200 -12.72 -9.09 -0.77
N GLU A 201 -13.36 -8.71 0.34
CA GLU A 201 -14.74 -8.22 0.32
C GLU A 201 -14.85 -6.86 -0.38
N GLN A 202 -13.93 -5.93 -0.11
CA GLN A 202 -13.87 -4.67 -0.85
C GLN A 202 -13.66 -4.89 -2.35
N GLY A 203 -12.86 -5.89 -2.74
CA GLY A 203 -12.68 -6.29 -4.14
C GLY A 203 -13.98 -6.77 -4.78
N LYS A 204 -14.76 -7.63 -4.10
CA LYS A 204 -16.07 -8.08 -4.59
C LYS A 204 -17.06 -6.93 -4.73
N ALA A 205 -17.10 -6.02 -3.75
CA ALA A 205 -17.96 -4.85 -3.80
C ALA A 205 -17.59 -3.94 -4.99
N LEU A 206 -16.31 -3.57 -5.15
CA LEU A 206 -15.84 -2.83 -6.32
C LEU A 206 -16.24 -3.52 -7.63
N ASN A 207 -16.02 -4.83 -7.71
CA ASN A 207 -16.39 -5.62 -8.88
C ASN A 207 -17.89 -5.59 -9.20
N ALA A 208 -18.73 -5.59 -8.17
CA ALA A 208 -20.17 -5.57 -8.33
C ALA A 208 -20.66 -4.20 -8.78
N VAL A 209 -20.26 -3.13 -8.10
CA VAL A 209 -20.98 -1.84 -8.15
C VAL A 209 -20.17 -0.65 -8.66
N ALA A 210 -18.84 -0.72 -8.73
CA ALA A 210 -18.03 0.41 -9.14
C ALA A 210 -18.00 0.58 -10.67
N SER A 211 -17.47 1.73 -11.11
CA SER A 211 -17.16 1.97 -12.52
C SER A 211 -16.25 0.86 -13.05
N ARG A 212 -16.51 0.36 -14.27
CA ARG A 212 -15.68 -0.68 -14.90
C ARG A 212 -14.22 -0.26 -15.11
N ASN A 213 -13.97 1.05 -15.11
CA ASN A 213 -12.63 1.62 -15.21
C ASN A 213 -12.17 2.32 -13.92
N VAL A 214 -12.74 1.95 -12.76
CA VAL A 214 -12.33 2.48 -11.46
C VAL A 214 -10.82 2.34 -11.27
N LYS A 215 -10.16 3.38 -10.75
CA LYS A 215 -8.76 3.35 -10.32
C LYS A 215 -8.68 3.09 -8.83
N VAL A 216 -7.93 2.06 -8.43
CA VAL A 216 -7.87 1.60 -7.05
C VAL A 216 -6.47 1.84 -6.49
N ILE A 217 -6.35 2.65 -5.43
CA ILE A 217 -5.10 2.88 -4.71
C ILE A 217 -5.21 2.27 -3.32
N VAL A 218 -4.38 1.27 -3.05
CA VAL A 218 -4.30 0.57 -1.77
C VAL A 218 -3.17 1.14 -0.92
N VAL A 219 -3.55 1.62 0.26
CA VAL A 219 -2.63 2.16 1.27
C VAL A 219 -2.64 1.28 2.52
N GLY A 220 -3.79 0.67 2.83
CA GLY A 220 -3.95 -0.22 3.98
C GLY A 220 -2.98 -1.40 3.93
N ASN A 221 -2.20 -1.57 4.99
CA ASN A 221 -1.10 -2.54 5.01
C ASN A 221 -1.55 -3.98 5.29
N PRO A 222 -0.87 -4.98 4.71
CA PRO A 222 0.25 -4.89 3.77
C PRO A 222 -0.20 -4.60 2.33
N CYS A 223 0.10 -3.39 1.83
CA CYS A 223 -0.60 -2.83 0.67
C CYS A 223 -0.40 -3.63 -0.63
N ASN A 224 0.79 -4.14 -0.93
CA ASN A 224 1.01 -4.97 -2.13
C ASN A 224 0.15 -6.24 -2.12
N THR A 225 0.12 -6.97 -0.99
CA THR A 225 -0.67 -8.20 -0.85
C THR A 225 -2.16 -7.90 -0.84
N ASN A 226 -2.58 -6.85 -0.15
CA ASN A 226 -3.97 -6.41 -0.11
C ASN A 226 -4.46 -5.99 -1.51
N ALA A 227 -3.64 -5.30 -2.30
CA ALA A 227 -3.95 -4.97 -3.70
C ALA A 227 -4.10 -6.23 -4.56
N LEU A 228 -3.21 -7.21 -4.40
CA LEU A 228 -3.33 -8.50 -5.08
C LEU A 228 -4.60 -9.25 -4.70
N ILE A 229 -4.98 -9.26 -3.42
CA ILE A 229 -6.21 -9.92 -2.99
C ILE A 229 -7.44 -9.18 -3.55
N CYS A 230 -7.43 -7.84 -3.49
CA CYS A 230 -8.51 -7.00 -4.01
C CYS A 230 -8.73 -7.24 -5.51
N LEU A 231 -7.66 -7.20 -6.32
CA LEU A 231 -7.76 -7.44 -7.77
C LEU A 231 -8.22 -8.86 -8.10
N LYS A 232 -7.80 -9.87 -7.32
CA LYS A 232 -8.21 -11.27 -7.56
C LYS A 232 -9.68 -11.51 -7.27
N ASN A 233 -10.29 -10.69 -6.42
CA ASN A 233 -11.73 -10.70 -6.14
C ASN A 233 -12.51 -9.73 -7.05
N ALA A 234 -11.84 -9.08 -8.00
CA ALA A 234 -12.44 -8.12 -8.91
C ALA A 234 -12.15 -8.40 -10.40
N PRO A 235 -12.57 -9.57 -10.94
CA PRO A 235 -12.24 -10.00 -12.30
C PRO A 235 -12.78 -9.09 -13.41
N ASN A 236 -13.82 -8.29 -13.14
CA ASN A 236 -14.44 -7.38 -14.11
C ASN A 236 -13.78 -5.98 -14.12
N ILE A 237 -12.74 -5.75 -13.31
CA ILE A 237 -11.96 -4.52 -13.29
C ILE A 237 -10.56 -4.84 -13.83
N PRO A 238 -10.02 -4.06 -14.79
CA PRO A 238 -8.69 -4.30 -15.32
C PRO A 238 -7.62 -4.33 -14.23
N ALA A 239 -6.81 -5.40 -14.18
CA ALA A 239 -5.76 -5.57 -13.15
C ALA A 239 -4.77 -4.40 -13.10
N LYS A 240 -4.53 -3.73 -14.24
CA LYS A 240 -3.68 -2.54 -14.37
C LYS A 240 -4.18 -1.31 -13.58
N ASN A 241 -5.43 -1.33 -13.12
CA ASN A 241 -6.02 -0.21 -12.38
C ASN A 241 -5.80 -0.33 -10.86
N PHE A 242 -5.19 -1.42 -10.38
CA PHE A 242 -4.89 -1.63 -8.96
C PHE A 242 -3.45 -1.24 -8.65
N HIS A 243 -3.30 -0.28 -7.75
CA HIS A 243 -2.04 0.30 -7.33
C HIS A 243 -1.84 0.10 -5.83
N ALA A 244 -0.66 -0.36 -5.42
CA ALA A 244 -0.19 -0.32 -4.04
C ALA A 244 0.72 0.90 -3.85
N LEU A 245 0.48 1.68 -2.81
CA LEU A 245 1.16 2.96 -2.61
C LEU A 245 2.59 2.79 -2.06
N THR A 246 3.59 3.12 -2.87
CA THR A 246 5.00 3.29 -2.47
C THR A 246 5.52 4.72 -2.65
N ARG A 247 4.66 5.65 -3.07
CA ARG A 247 5.03 7.05 -3.30
C ARG A 247 5.56 7.76 -2.05
N LEU A 248 5.13 7.37 -0.86
CA LEU A 248 5.69 7.90 0.39
C LEU A 248 7.17 7.54 0.56
N ASP A 249 7.52 6.31 0.19
CA ASP A 249 8.90 5.83 0.26
C ASP A 249 9.77 6.54 -0.79
N GLU A 250 9.25 6.74 -2.00
CA GLU A 250 9.89 7.53 -3.06
C GLU A 250 10.16 8.97 -2.57
N ASN A 251 9.14 9.66 -2.07
CA ASN A 251 9.28 11.04 -1.56
C ASN A 251 10.34 11.10 -0.43
N ARG A 252 10.38 10.09 0.46
CA ARG A 252 11.40 9.99 1.52
C ARG A 252 12.79 9.74 0.96
N ALA A 253 12.92 8.90 -0.05
CA ALA A 253 14.18 8.61 -0.73
C ALA A 253 14.73 9.87 -1.44
N LYS A 254 13.89 10.60 -2.19
CA LYS A 254 14.25 11.90 -2.78
C LYS A 254 14.78 12.88 -1.73
N CYS A 255 14.08 12.97 -0.59
CA CYS A 255 14.52 13.81 0.53
C CYS A 255 15.90 13.38 1.10
N GLN A 256 16.16 12.08 1.27
CA GLN A 256 17.46 11.61 1.77
C GLN A 256 18.60 11.86 0.78
N LEU A 257 18.37 11.66 -0.52
CA LEU A 257 19.36 11.97 -1.56
C LEU A 257 19.67 13.47 -1.60
N ALA A 258 18.64 14.31 -1.58
CA ALA A 258 18.79 15.76 -1.57
C ALA A 258 19.61 16.24 -0.35
N LEU A 259 19.29 15.73 0.84
CA LEU A 259 20.02 16.02 2.07
C LEU A 259 21.49 15.61 1.98
N LYS A 260 21.80 14.43 1.42
CA LYS A 260 23.19 13.96 1.29
C LYS A 260 23.98 14.76 0.26
N ALA A 261 23.33 15.17 -0.83
CA ALA A 261 23.96 15.96 -1.88
C ALA A 261 24.04 17.47 -1.57
N GLY A 262 23.36 17.95 -0.52
CA GLY A 262 23.34 19.38 -0.17
C GLY A 262 22.50 20.21 -1.13
N VAL A 263 21.51 19.61 -1.79
CA VAL A 263 20.59 20.27 -2.73
C VAL A 263 19.16 20.23 -2.19
N PHE A 264 18.26 21.00 -2.81
CA PHE A 264 16.84 20.92 -2.51
C PHE A 264 16.18 19.72 -3.24
N TYR A 265 15.07 19.20 -2.71
CA TYR A 265 14.50 17.92 -3.17
C TYR A 265 13.86 17.97 -4.56
N ASP A 266 13.59 19.17 -5.08
CA ASP A 266 13.13 19.42 -6.45
C ASP A 266 14.23 19.18 -7.49
N LYS A 267 15.49 19.10 -7.05
CA LYS A 267 16.63 18.70 -7.90
C LYS A 267 16.80 17.20 -8.06
N VAL A 268 16.05 16.39 -7.32
CA VAL A 268 16.11 14.93 -7.42
C VAL A 268 15.01 14.43 -8.36
N SER A 269 15.34 13.56 -9.31
CA SER A 269 14.40 12.93 -10.25
C SER A 269 14.73 11.44 -10.42
N ASN A 270 13.91 10.72 -11.19
CA ASN A 270 14.16 9.32 -11.58
C ASN A 270 14.28 8.37 -10.37
N MET A 271 13.60 8.69 -9.27
CA MET A 271 13.67 7.90 -8.04
C MET A 271 12.67 6.74 -8.12
N THR A 272 13.18 5.52 -8.09
CA THR A 272 12.35 4.30 -8.06
C THR A 272 12.45 3.58 -6.72
N ILE A 273 11.31 3.08 -6.24
CA ILE A 273 11.26 2.10 -5.15
C ILE A 273 10.89 0.75 -5.75
N TRP A 274 11.76 -0.26 -5.64
CA TRP A 274 11.40 -1.61 -6.10
C TRP A 274 10.90 -2.50 -4.95
N GLY A 275 10.09 -3.51 -5.31
CA GLY A 275 9.71 -4.60 -4.41
C GLY A 275 8.44 -4.33 -3.61
N ASN A 276 8.45 -4.74 -2.34
CA ASN A 276 7.29 -4.69 -1.45
C ASN A 276 7.40 -3.49 -0.50
N HIS A 277 6.29 -2.81 -0.19
CA HIS A 277 6.23 -1.76 0.84
C HIS A 277 6.51 -2.36 2.23
N SER A 278 7.79 -2.49 2.54
CA SER A 278 8.32 -3.16 3.73
C SER A 278 9.82 -2.86 3.88
N THR A 279 10.49 -3.52 4.83
CA THR A 279 11.94 -3.48 4.99
C THR A 279 12.71 -4.24 3.90
N THR A 280 12.03 -4.80 2.90
CA THR A 280 12.67 -5.43 1.73
C THR A 280 12.52 -4.58 0.46
N GLN A 281 12.01 -3.35 0.59
CA GLN A 281 12.00 -2.40 -0.53
C GLN A 281 13.43 -2.03 -0.92
N VAL A 282 13.63 -1.70 -2.20
CA VAL A 282 14.92 -1.29 -2.75
C VAL A 282 14.79 0.13 -3.32
N PRO A 283 15.20 1.17 -2.58
CA PRO A 283 15.36 2.51 -3.11
C PRO A 283 16.52 2.56 -4.11
N ASP A 284 16.19 2.74 -5.39
CA ASP A 284 17.13 2.65 -6.49
C ASP A 284 17.94 3.95 -6.68
N PHE A 285 19.13 4.00 -6.09
CA PHE A 285 20.04 5.11 -6.31
C PHE A 285 20.85 5.00 -7.62
N LEU A 286 20.81 3.86 -8.32
CA LEU A 286 21.58 3.66 -9.55
C LEU A 286 20.99 4.47 -10.70
N ASN A 287 19.66 4.46 -10.80
CA ASN A 287 18.91 5.16 -11.85
C ASN A 287 18.45 6.57 -11.45
N ALA A 288 18.44 6.86 -10.14
CA ALA A 288 18.11 8.19 -9.64
C ALA A 288 19.10 9.26 -10.14
N ARG A 289 18.57 10.47 -10.32
CA ARG A 289 19.33 11.63 -10.82
C ARG A 289 19.24 12.81 -9.87
N ILE A 290 20.29 13.63 -9.86
CA ILE A 290 20.36 14.91 -9.17
C ILE A 290 20.81 15.96 -10.17
N ASP A 291 19.96 16.96 -10.42
CA ASP A 291 20.18 18.02 -11.42
C ASP A 291 20.54 17.44 -12.81
N GLY A 292 19.84 16.37 -13.20
CA GLY A 292 20.04 15.65 -14.47
C GLY A 292 21.21 14.65 -14.48
N LEU A 293 22.13 14.71 -13.53
CA LEU A 293 23.27 13.80 -13.45
C LEU A 293 22.95 12.54 -12.64
N PRO A 294 23.51 11.36 -12.98
CA PRO A 294 23.36 10.16 -12.16
C PRO A 294 23.81 10.41 -10.71
N VAL A 295 23.05 9.89 -9.73
CA VAL A 295 23.34 10.09 -8.29
C VAL A 295 24.77 9.69 -7.92
N LYS A 296 25.32 8.62 -8.52
CA LYS A 296 26.71 8.18 -8.28
C LYS A 296 27.77 9.19 -8.73
N GLU A 297 27.44 10.08 -9.66
CA GLU A 297 28.34 11.15 -10.09
C GLU A 297 28.29 12.36 -9.16
N VAL A 298 27.20 12.55 -8.41
CA VAL A 298 27.03 13.67 -7.48
C VAL A 298 27.46 13.27 -6.06
N ILE A 299 26.98 12.14 -5.56
CA ILE A 299 27.30 11.60 -4.24
C ILE A 299 28.45 10.59 -4.39
N LYS A 300 29.68 11.04 -4.10
CA LYS A 300 30.90 10.22 -4.19
C LYS A 300 31.05 9.18 -3.06
N ASP A 301 30.26 9.33 -2.00
CA ASP A 301 30.22 8.39 -0.89
C ASP A 301 29.36 7.16 -1.25
N HIS A 302 29.95 6.24 -2.02
CA HIS A 302 29.27 5.03 -2.47
C HIS A 302 28.90 4.08 -1.32
N LYS A 303 29.69 4.07 -0.25
CA LYS A 303 29.38 3.28 0.95
C LYS A 303 28.08 3.75 1.58
N TRP A 304 27.87 5.06 1.67
CA TRP A 304 26.60 5.60 2.16
C TRP A 304 25.41 5.20 1.27
N LEU A 305 25.57 5.20 -0.05
CA LEU A 305 24.51 4.78 -0.98
C LEU A 305 24.15 3.30 -0.80
N GLU A 306 25.14 2.43 -0.64
CA GLU A 306 24.93 0.98 -0.55
C GLU A 306 24.46 0.52 0.84
N GLU A 307 25.02 1.09 1.91
CA GLU A 307 24.81 0.60 3.27
C GLU A 307 23.81 1.43 4.09
N GLU A 308 23.80 2.76 3.93
CA GLU A 308 23.03 3.65 4.80
C GLU A 308 21.73 4.17 4.18
N PHE A 309 21.75 4.49 2.89
CA PHE A 309 20.63 5.16 2.20
C PHE A 309 19.34 4.34 2.30
N THR A 310 19.41 3.06 1.92
CA THR A 310 18.28 2.13 2.00
C THR A 310 17.75 2.02 3.43
N GLU A 311 18.63 1.89 4.43
CA GLU A 311 18.25 1.79 5.83
C GLU A 311 17.55 3.07 6.32
N LYS A 312 18.06 4.24 5.94
CA LYS A 312 17.47 5.54 6.29
C LYS A 312 16.05 5.69 5.75
N VAL A 313 15.79 5.26 4.51
CA VAL A 313 14.45 5.26 3.91
C VAL A 313 13.54 4.29 4.65
N GLN A 314 13.97 3.03 4.81
CA GLN A 314 13.19 1.97 5.46
C GLN A 314 12.82 2.31 6.92
N LYS A 315 13.75 2.92 7.67
CA LYS A 315 13.54 3.28 9.09
C LYS A 315 12.92 4.66 9.29
N ARG A 316 12.68 5.43 8.22
CA ARG A 316 12.19 6.82 8.32
C ARG A 316 10.89 6.94 9.12
N GLY A 317 9.96 6.01 8.90
CA GLY A 317 8.69 5.96 9.65
C GLY A 317 8.90 5.77 11.16
N GLY A 318 9.82 4.89 11.55
CA GLY A 318 10.15 4.65 12.96
C GLY A 318 10.76 5.86 13.65
N VAL A 319 11.71 6.53 12.99
CA VAL A 319 12.33 7.78 13.50
C VAL A 319 11.28 8.89 13.67
N LEU A 320 10.34 9.00 12.73
CA LEU A 320 9.26 9.98 12.83
C LEU A 320 8.35 9.68 14.02
N ILE A 321 7.93 8.43 14.21
CA ILE A 321 7.09 8.02 15.35
C ILE A 321 7.78 8.32 16.67
N GLN A 322 9.09 8.06 16.79
CA GLN A 322 9.86 8.37 17.99
C GLN A 322 9.87 9.87 18.33
N LYS A 323 9.84 10.74 17.32
CA LYS A 323 9.84 12.19 17.50
C LYS A 323 8.44 12.78 17.69
N TRP A 324 7.45 12.25 16.99
CA TRP A 324 6.10 12.81 16.91
C TRP A 324 5.08 12.13 17.83
N GLY A 325 5.37 10.91 18.29
CA GLY A 325 4.47 10.10 19.11
C GLY A 325 3.29 9.46 18.37
N ARG A 326 3.13 9.72 17.06
CA ARG A 326 2.05 9.18 16.23
C ARG A 326 2.49 8.93 14.78
N SER A 327 1.61 8.31 14.00
CA SER A 327 1.88 7.97 12.60
C SER A 327 2.07 9.21 11.71
N SER A 328 2.72 9.01 10.56
CA SER A 328 3.08 10.06 9.61
C SER A 328 1.93 10.48 8.69
N ALA A 329 0.73 10.65 9.25
CA ALA A 329 -0.53 10.79 8.51
C ALA A 329 -0.50 11.91 7.46
N ALA A 330 -0.03 13.10 7.83
CA ALA A 330 0.07 14.24 6.91
C ALA A 330 0.97 13.93 5.70
N SER A 331 2.20 13.44 5.91
CA SER A 331 3.08 13.09 4.79
C SER A 331 2.54 11.94 3.94
N THR A 332 1.82 10.99 4.55
CA THR A 332 1.16 9.92 3.79
C THR A 332 0.03 10.48 2.92
N SER A 333 -0.78 11.42 3.44
CA SER A 333 -1.84 12.06 2.64
C SER A 333 -1.27 12.80 1.41
N VAL A 334 -0.15 13.50 1.56
CA VAL A 334 0.56 14.16 0.45
C VAL A 334 1.01 13.12 -0.58
N SER A 335 1.60 12.00 -0.15
CA SER A 335 2.02 10.95 -1.09
C SER A 335 0.87 10.29 -1.85
N ILE A 336 -0.34 10.25 -1.27
CA ILE A 336 -1.54 9.76 -1.98
C ILE A 336 -1.95 10.77 -3.05
N VAL A 337 -1.96 12.07 -2.72
CA VAL A 337 -2.22 13.14 -3.69
C VAL A 337 -1.22 13.10 -4.84
N ASP A 338 0.07 13.00 -4.52
CA ASP A 338 1.14 12.90 -5.52
C ASP A 338 0.96 11.67 -6.43
N ALA A 339 0.56 10.53 -5.86
CA ALA A 339 0.30 9.31 -6.62
C ALA A 339 -0.90 9.46 -7.57
N ILE A 340 -2.00 10.07 -7.12
CA ILE A 340 -3.15 10.36 -7.98
C ILE A 340 -2.74 11.33 -9.09
N ARG A 341 -2.03 12.41 -8.75
CA ARG A 341 -1.57 13.42 -9.71
C ARG A 341 -0.69 12.82 -10.80
N SER A 342 0.21 11.91 -10.45
CA SER A 342 1.03 11.17 -11.41
C SER A 342 0.23 10.28 -12.37
N LEU A 343 -1.00 9.89 -12.03
CA LEU A 343 -1.87 9.10 -12.90
C LEU A 343 -2.76 9.95 -13.81
N ILE A 344 -2.98 11.23 -13.47
CA ILE A 344 -3.89 12.13 -14.21
C ILE A 344 -3.18 13.30 -14.91
N THR A 345 -1.91 13.52 -14.58
CA THR A 345 -1.06 14.55 -15.19
C THR A 345 -0.01 13.85 -16.03
N PRO A 346 0.27 14.31 -17.27
CA PRO A 346 1.38 13.79 -18.05
C PRO A 346 2.69 13.82 -17.25
N THR A 347 3.40 12.70 -17.23
CA THR A 347 4.70 12.61 -16.56
C THR A 347 5.68 13.57 -17.22
N PRO A 348 6.49 14.33 -16.45
CA PRO A 348 7.54 15.17 -17.01
C PRO A 348 8.49 14.35 -17.91
N GLU A 349 8.97 14.97 -18.99
CA GLU A 349 9.87 14.32 -19.94
C GLU A 349 11.09 13.73 -19.24
N GLY A 350 11.33 12.44 -19.46
CA GLY A 350 12.48 11.73 -18.90
C GLY A 350 12.39 11.41 -17.40
N ASP A 351 11.27 11.69 -16.71
CA ASP A 351 11.04 11.32 -15.31
C ASP A 351 9.99 10.20 -15.20
N TRP A 352 9.81 9.66 -13.99
CA TRP A 352 8.82 8.61 -13.68
C TRP A 352 8.39 8.66 -12.22
N PHE A 353 7.48 7.77 -11.84
CA PHE A 353 7.01 7.61 -10.46
C PHE A 353 6.86 6.13 -10.10
N SER A 354 6.99 5.84 -8.81
CA SER A 354 6.88 4.51 -8.23
C SER A 354 5.43 4.16 -7.91
N THR A 355 4.94 3.02 -8.42
CA THR A 355 3.65 2.44 -8.01
C THR A 355 3.66 0.91 -8.08
N GLY A 356 3.08 0.24 -7.07
CA GLY A 356 2.95 -1.22 -7.03
C GLY A 356 1.81 -1.69 -7.89
N VAL A 357 2.08 -2.34 -9.02
CA VAL A 357 1.05 -2.79 -9.97
C VAL A 357 1.15 -4.30 -10.24
N SER A 358 0.09 -4.89 -10.79
CA SER A 358 0.13 -6.31 -11.19
C SER A 358 0.81 -6.47 -12.55
N LEU A 359 1.77 -7.38 -12.61
CA LEU A 359 2.45 -7.78 -13.84
C LEU A 359 1.90 -9.10 -14.37
N TYR A 360 1.48 -9.12 -15.63
CA TYR A 360 1.07 -10.35 -16.31
C TYR A 360 2.22 -11.35 -16.54
N PHE A 361 3.47 -10.87 -16.62
CA PHE A 361 4.64 -11.70 -16.96
C PHE A 361 5.28 -12.46 -15.78
N LEU A 362 4.95 -12.12 -14.52
CA LEU A 362 5.57 -12.73 -13.33
C LEU A 362 4.55 -13.47 -12.45
N ASN A 363 3.88 -14.48 -13.00
CA ASN A 363 3.16 -15.53 -12.25
C ASN A 363 2.32 -15.02 -11.06
N ASN A 364 1.36 -14.10 -11.31
CA ASN A 364 0.35 -13.69 -10.32
C ASN A 364 0.86 -12.95 -9.07
N LEU A 365 1.97 -12.23 -9.13
CA LEU A 365 2.44 -11.35 -8.04
C LEU A 365 2.34 -9.86 -8.45
N VAL A 366 2.03 -8.99 -7.48
CA VAL A 366 2.07 -7.52 -7.62
C VAL A 366 3.49 -7.05 -7.30
N TYR A 367 4.22 -6.62 -8.32
CA TYR A 367 5.57 -6.05 -8.22
C TYR A 367 5.60 -4.68 -8.90
N LEU A 368 6.38 -3.76 -8.32
CA LEU A 368 6.51 -2.39 -8.82
C LEU A 368 7.02 -2.33 -10.26
N LEU A 369 6.50 -1.37 -11.01
CA LEU A 369 7.15 -0.84 -12.22
C LEU A 369 7.15 0.67 -12.23
N ASP A 370 8.17 1.19 -12.91
CA ASP A 370 8.20 2.51 -13.49
C ASP A 370 7.10 2.62 -14.55
N ILE A 371 6.26 3.66 -14.43
CA ILE A 371 5.23 3.96 -15.45
C ILE A 371 5.53 5.33 -16.06
N GLU A 372 5.86 5.32 -17.35
CA GLU A 372 5.80 6.50 -18.21
C GLU A 372 4.44 6.48 -18.92
N LEU A 373 3.64 7.54 -18.76
CA LEU A 373 2.34 7.68 -19.42
C LEU A 373 2.56 8.18 -20.86
N ASP A 374 3.07 7.29 -21.73
CA ASP A 374 2.87 7.30 -23.17
C ASP A 374 3.39 5.98 -23.79
N ASP A 375 2.46 5.20 -24.33
CA ASP A 375 2.64 3.89 -24.99
C ASP A 375 3.14 2.72 -24.09
N LEU A 376 2.23 2.26 -23.22
CA LEU A 376 2.34 1.17 -22.24
C LEU A 376 2.83 -0.17 -22.82
N SER A 377 2.78 -0.36 -24.15
CA SER A 377 3.04 -1.65 -24.80
C SER A 377 4.41 -1.74 -25.46
N ARG A 378 4.89 -0.66 -26.09
CA ARG A 378 6.12 -0.69 -26.91
C ARG A 378 7.39 -0.43 -26.09
N LYS A 379 7.33 0.44 -25.08
CA LYS A 379 8.49 0.76 -24.21
C LYS A 379 8.81 -0.34 -23.20
N MET A 380 7.83 -1.17 -22.80
CA MET A 380 8.08 -2.32 -21.93
C MET A 380 9.09 -3.29 -22.54
N ALA A 381 9.04 -3.53 -23.86
CA ALA A 381 10.00 -4.40 -24.54
C ALA A 381 11.43 -3.81 -24.54
N SER A 382 11.57 -2.49 -24.74
CA SER A 382 12.90 -1.86 -24.85
C SER A 382 13.59 -1.69 -23.50
N LEU A 383 12.85 -1.48 -22.40
CA LEU A 383 13.42 -1.43 -21.06
C LEU A 383 13.94 -2.82 -20.63
N PHE A 384 13.20 -3.89 -20.89
CA PHE A 384 13.64 -5.25 -20.56
C PHE A 384 14.83 -5.75 -21.40
N CYS A 385 14.96 -5.30 -22.66
CA CYS A 385 16.16 -5.57 -23.47
C CYS A 385 17.42 -4.93 -22.90
N ASN A 386 17.32 -3.79 -22.19
CA ASN A 386 18.46 -3.15 -21.51
C ASN A 386 18.66 -3.64 -20.07
N LEU A 387 17.70 -4.38 -19.50
CA LEU A 387 17.75 -4.94 -18.14
C LEU A 387 18.43 -6.33 -18.07
N SER A 388 19.06 -6.81 -19.14
CA SER A 388 19.84 -8.06 -19.16
C SER A 388 21.05 -8.07 -18.21
N ASP A 389 21.35 -6.95 -17.53
CA ASP A 389 22.36 -6.88 -16.46
C ASP A 389 21.81 -7.11 -15.03
N ILE A 390 20.50 -7.33 -14.86
CA ILE A 390 19.93 -7.70 -13.55
C ILE A 390 19.75 -9.22 -13.48
N ASN A 391 20.82 -9.87 -13.05
CA ASN A 391 20.84 -11.25 -12.59
C ASN A 391 19.85 -11.43 -11.42
N ILE A 392 18.64 -11.85 -11.79
CA ILE A 392 17.58 -12.52 -11.03
C ILE A 392 17.78 -12.52 -9.50
N PHE A 393 17.04 -11.63 -8.86
CA PHE A 393 16.82 -11.47 -7.42
C PHE A 393 16.66 -12.83 -6.70
N THR A 394 17.74 -13.30 -6.06
CA THR A 394 17.75 -14.07 -4.79
C THR A 394 19.14 -14.54 -4.37
N ASN A 395 20.19 -14.45 -5.21
CA ASN A 395 21.53 -14.98 -4.89
C ASN A 395 22.62 -13.95 -4.53
N VAL A 396 22.30 -12.66 -4.41
CA VAL A 396 23.32 -11.61 -4.15
C VAL A 396 23.31 -11.18 -2.68
N ARG A 397 23.82 -12.04 -1.81
CA ARG A 397 24.66 -11.58 -0.69
C ARG A 397 26.08 -12.18 -0.73
N THR A 398 26.34 -13.09 -1.67
CA THR A 398 27.64 -13.75 -1.84
C THR A 398 27.77 -14.26 -3.27
N ARG A 399 28.41 -13.46 -4.15
CA ARG A 399 29.47 -13.88 -5.10
C ARG A 399 29.67 -12.84 -6.19
N VAL A 400 30.78 -12.14 -6.05
CA VAL A 400 31.54 -11.51 -7.13
C VAL A 400 32.10 -12.62 -8.04
N HIS A 401 31.75 -12.61 -9.33
CA HIS A 401 32.67 -12.72 -10.48
C HIS A 401 31.95 -13.13 -11.79
N SER A 402 32.52 -12.60 -12.89
CA SER A 402 32.53 -13.08 -14.28
C SER A 402 31.35 -12.78 -15.23
N ARG A 403 31.59 -11.79 -16.10
CA ARG A 403 31.63 -11.81 -17.59
C ARG A 403 30.35 -12.09 -18.43
N VAL A 404 30.07 -11.09 -19.31
CA VAL A 404 29.89 -11.18 -20.80
C VAL A 404 28.48 -11.65 -21.28
N LEU A 405 27.78 -11.12 -22.30
CA LEU A 405 28.08 -10.56 -23.64
C LEU A 405 26.87 -9.73 -24.15
N LEU A 406 27.12 -8.60 -24.81
CA LEU A 406 26.17 -7.84 -25.64
C LEU A 406 25.75 -8.63 -26.88
N VAL A 407 24.46 -8.63 -27.26
CA VAL A 407 24.03 -8.78 -28.66
C VAL A 407 22.77 -7.94 -28.92
N SER A 408 22.99 -6.86 -29.69
CA SER A 408 22.12 -6.07 -30.58
C SER A 408 20.72 -5.64 -30.14
#